data_AF-A0A6N7LQR4-F1
#
_entry.id   AF-A0A6N7LQR4-F1
#
_cell.length_a   1.000
_cell.length_b   1.000
_cell.length_c   1.000
_cell.angle_alpha   90.00
_cell.angle_beta   90.00
_cell.angle_gamma   90.00
#
_symmetry.space_group_name_H-M   'P 1'
#
loop_
_entity.id
_entity.type
_entity.pdbx_description
1 polymer ?
#
loop_
_entity_poly.entity_id
_entity_poly.type
_entity_poly.pdbx_seq_one_letter_code
_entity_poly.pdbx_strand_id
1 'polypeptide(L)'
;MKKAVQRAELLKDMIQEAIEDGATTVEDVHQHIASLPFDALENLGLFEEQAASLKEKQRKTIGMVYDAIRRINSDIGTLISEQFAALEDAETARRNMDKNSEE
;
A
#
# COMPACT_ATOMS: atom_id res chain seq x y z
N MET A 1 -4.65 28.25 -3.42
CA MET A 1 -4.97 26.89 -2.96
C MET A 1 -4.53 25.79 -3.91
N LYS A 2 -4.60 25.95 -5.24
CA LYS A 2 -4.11 24.95 -6.22
C LYS A 2 -2.72 24.36 -5.91
N LYS A 3 -1.74 25.21 -5.60
CA LYS A 3 -0.39 24.78 -5.16
C LYS A 3 -0.37 24.02 -3.82
N ALA A 4 -1.33 24.27 -2.93
CA ALA A 4 -1.43 23.58 -1.65
C ALA A 4 -2.02 22.17 -1.83
N VAL A 5 -3.05 22.02 -2.68
CA VAL A 5 -3.62 20.71 -3.05
C VAL A 5 -2.56 19.84 -3.74
N GLN A 6 -1.81 20.40 -4.71
CA GLN A 6 -0.69 19.69 -5.35
C GLN A 6 0.40 19.25 -4.37
N ARG A 7 0.70 20.06 -3.35
CA ARG A 7 1.66 19.68 -2.30
C ARG A 7 1.11 18.59 -1.38
N ALA A 8 -0.20 18.60 -1.12
CA ALA A 8 -0.86 17.57 -0.33
C ALA A 8 -0.92 16.24 -1.10
N GLU A 9 -1.17 16.27 -2.41
CA GLU A 9 -1.06 15.10 -3.29
C GLU A 9 0.34 14.51 -3.27
N LEU A 10 1.37 15.33 -3.45
CA LEU A 10 2.77 14.87 -3.38
C LEU A 10 3.10 14.23 -2.03
N LEU A 11 2.66 14.83 -0.93
CA LEU A 11 2.87 14.27 0.40
C LEU A 11 2.13 12.93 0.58
N LYS A 12 0.90 12.83 0.08
CA LYS A 12 0.12 11.58 0.07
C LYS A 12 0.87 10.50 -0.71
N ASP A 13 1.36 10.81 -1.92
CA ASP A 13 2.14 9.87 -2.74
C ASP A 13 3.41 9.40 -2.02
N MET A 14 4.16 10.31 -1.41
CA MET A 14 5.36 9.97 -0.61
C MET A 14 5.05 9.04 0.57
N ILE A 15 3.92 9.26 1.26
CA ILE A 15 3.48 8.41 2.36
C ILE A 15 3.07 7.03 1.84
N GLN A 16 2.33 6.97 0.73
CA GLN A 16 1.92 5.70 0.13
C GLN A 16 3.12 4.85 -0.31
N GLU A 17 4.14 5.48 -0.91
CA GLU A 17 5.39 4.83 -1.30
C GLU A 17 6.14 4.30 -0.07
N ALA A 18 6.27 5.11 0.98
CA ALA A 18 6.94 4.67 2.22
C ALA A 18 6.22 3.48 2.89
N ILE A 19 4.88 3.44 2.83
CA ILE A 19 4.10 2.30 3.34
C ILE A 19 4.31 1.05 2.46
N GLU A 20 4.34 1.21 1.14
CA GLU A 20 4.58 0.11 0.19
C GLU A 20 5.97 -0.51 0.38
N ASP A 21 7.00 0.32 0.47
CA ASP A 21 8.37 -0.10 0.73
C ASP A 21 8.50 -0.79 2.09
N GLY A 22 7.83 -0.23 3.10
CA GLY A 22 7.77 -0.82 4.44
C GLY A 22 7.08 -2.19 4.43
N ALA A 23 5.93 -2.29 3.77
CA ALA A 23 5.19 -3.55 3.63
C ALA A 23 6.05 -4.62 2.95
N THR A 24 6.73 -4.27 1.87
CA THR A 24 7.64 -5.18 1.14
C THR A 24 8.82 -5.62 2.02
N THR A 25 9.47 -4.68 2.71
CA THR A 25 10.60 -4.99 3.59
C THR A 25 10.20 -5.94 4.72
N VAL A 26 9.07 -5.69 5.38
CA VAL A 26 8.63 -6.54 6.50
C VAL A 26 8.10 -7.88 5.98
N GLU A 27 7.45 -7.91 4.81
CA GLU A 27 7.05 -9.15 4.15
C GLU A 27 8.26 -10.05 3.95
N ASP A 28 9.34 -9.55 3.33
CA ASP A 28 10.55 -10.33 3.07
C ASP A 28 11.15 -10.91 4.36
N VAL A 29 11.19 -10.10 5.43
CA VAL A 29 11.65 -10.53 6.75
C VAL A 29 10.77 -11.66 7.30
N HIS A 30 9.45 -11.50 7.25
CA HIS A 30 8.52 -12.53 7.71
C HIS A 30 8.61 -13.81 6.88
N GLN A 31 8.68 -13.70 5.56
CA GLN A 31 8.88 -14.85 4.67
C GLN A 31 10.15 -15.62 5.02
N HIS A 32 11.26 -14.91 5.24
CA HIS A 32 12.53 -15.52 5.61
C HIS A 32 12.49 -16.20 6.98
N ILE A 33 12.03 -15.52 8.02
CA ILE A 33 11.92 -16.10 9.37
C ILE A 33 11.04 -17.34 9.34
N ALA A 34 9.95 -17.28 8.58
CA ALA A 34 8.98 -18.34 8.51
C ALA A 34 9.50 -19.55 7.70
N SER A 35 10.45 -19.37 6.77
CA SER A 35 11.09 -20.49 6.06
C SER A 35 12.06 -21.30 6.93
N LEU A 36 12.69 -20.68 7.94
CA LEU A 36 13.76 -21.29 8.75
C LEU A 36 13.43 -22.67 9.33
N PRO A 37 12.25 -22.92 9.92
CA PRO A 37 11.93 -24.23 10.47
C PRO A 37 11.87 -25.31 9.37
N PHE A 38 11.38 -24.97 8.19
CA PHE A 38 11.31 -25.91 7.07
C PHE A 38 12.69 -26.15 6.45
N ASP A 39 13.53 -25.12 6.37
CA ASP A 39 14.93 -25.26 5.95
C ASP A 39 15.71 -26.18 6.90
N ALA A 40 15.49 -26.04 8.22
CA ALA A 40 16.11 -26.89 9.22
C ALA A 40 15.65 -28.35 9.12
N LEU A 41 14.36 -28.60 8.93
CA LEU A 41 13.83 -29.96 8.76
C LEU A 41 14.38 -30.63 7.49
N GLU A 42 14.40 -29.91 6.37
CA GLU A 42 14.95 -30.39 5.10
C GLU A 42 16.42 -30.77 5.23
N ASN A 43 17.24 -29.94 5.89
CA ASN A 43 18.65 -30.24 6.15
C ASN A 43 18.88 -31.48 7.04
N LEU A 44 17.90 -31.87 7.85
CA LEU A 44 17.95 -33.07 8.67
C LEU A 44 17.47 -34.32 7.92
N GLY A 45 17.09 -34.20 6.64
CA GLY A 45 16.50 -35.29 5.85
C GLY A 45 15.09 -35.68 6.32
N LEU A 46 14.46 -34.83 7.12
CA LEU A 46 13.09 -35.00 7.60
C LEU A 46 12.22 -34.07 6.75
N PHE A 47 11.27 -34.59 5.97
CA PHE A 47 10.26 -33.82 5.21
C PHE A 47 10.52 -33.48 3.72
N GLU A 48 11.49 -34.05 3.00
CA GLU A 48 11.77 -33.65 1.60
C GLU A 48 10.52 -33.59 0.68
N GLU A 49 9.60 -34.57 0.74
CA GLU A 49 8.42 -34.62 -0.14
C GLU A 49 7.33 -33.59 0.19
N GLN A 50 7.25 -33.14 1.44
CA GLN A 50 6.15 -32.29 1.96
C GLN A 50 6.62 -30.87 2.31
N ALA A 51 7.91 -30.67 2.56
CA ALA A 51 8.50 -29.39 2.96
C ALA A 51 8.28 -28.32 1.88
N ALA A 52 8.51 -28.64 0.60
CA ALA A 52 8.30 -27.70 -0.50
C ALA A 52 6.84 -27.20 -0.59
N SER A 53 5.87 -28.12 -0.44
CA SER A 53 4.44 -27.79 -0.45
C SER A 53 4.03 -26.93 0.75
N LEU A 54 4.59 -27.20 1.93
CA LEU A 54 4.33 -26.42 3.14
C LEU A 54 4.96 -25.03 3.09
N LYS A 55 6.22 -24.92 2.65
CA LYS A 55 6.89 -23.63 2.38
C LYS A 55 6.08 -22.78 1.40
N GLU A 56 5.55 -23.39 0.34
CA GLU A 56 4.71 -22.68 -0.62
C GLU A 56 3.41 -22.15 -0.01
N LYS A 57 2.71 -22.99 0.77
CA LYS A 57 1.47 -22.58 1.45
C LYS A 57 1.72 -21.43 2.41
N GLN A 58 2.77 -21.54 3.22
CA GLN A 58 3.20 -20.47 4.10
C GLN A 58 3.49 -19.18 3.34
N ARG A 59 4.26 -19.26 2.25
CA ARG A 59 4.61 -18.11 1.42
C ARG A 59 3.37 -17.39 0.93
N LYS A 60 2.40 -18.14 0.41
CA LYS A 60 1.09 -17.60 -0.01
C LYS A 60 0.32 -16.99 1.15
N THR A 61 0.31 -17.63 2.32
CA THR A 61 -0.41 -17.11 3.49
C THR A 61 0.15 -15.78 3.96
N ILE A 62 1.48 -15.65 4.04
CA ILE A 62 2.12 -14.38 4.41
C ILE A 62 1.84 -13.33 3.34
N GLY A 63 2.01 -13.67 2.05
CA GLY A 63 1.74 -12.76 0.95
C GLY A 63 0.31 -12.22 0.94
N MET A 64 -0.69 -13.06 1.20
CA MET A 64 -2.09 -12.62 1.32
C MET A 64 -2.30 -11.56 2.40
N VAL A 65 -1.58 -11.62 3.52
CA VAL A 65 -1.67 -10.61 4.58
C VAL A 65 -1.09 -9.28 4.09
N TYR A 66 0.06 -9.30 3.42
CA TYR A 66 0.68 -8.10 2.90
C TYR A 66 -0.05 -7.49 1.72
N ASP A 67 -0.62 -8.32 0.83
CA ASP A 67 -1.50 -7.86 -0.24
C ASP A 67 -2.72 -7.12 0.32
N ALA A 68 -3.28 -7.58 1.44
CA ALA A 68 -4.35 -6.86 2.12
C ALA A 68 -3.88 -5.50 2.67
N ILE A 69 -2.68 -5.41 3.23
CA ILE A 69 -2.08 -4.15 3.70
C ILE A 69 -1.89 -3.17 2.53
N ARG A 70 -1.31 -3.64 1.41
CA ARG A 70 -1.11 -2.83 0.20
C ARG A 70 -2.43 -2.33 -0.37
N ARG A 71 -3.44 -3.20 -0.42
CA ARG A 71 -4.78 -2.82 -0.87
C ARG A 71 -5.37 -1.71 0.00
N ILE A 72 -5.28 -1.83 1.32
CA ILE A 72 -5.75 -0.79 2.24
C ILE A 72 -4.99 0.52 2.00
N ASN A 73 -3.67 0.48 1.80
CA ASN A 73 -2.86 1.67 1.47
C ASN A 73 -3.33 2.35 0.18
N SER A 74 -3.61 1.56 -0.87
CA SER A 74 -4.13 2.05 -2.15
C SER A 74 -5.55 2.64 -2.03
N ASP A 75 -6.43 1.96 -1.32
CA ASP A 75 -7.83 2.38 -1.13
C ASP A 75 -7.88 3.72 -0.36
N ILE A 76 -7.05 3.88 0.67
CA ILE A 76 -6.92 5.13 1.42
C ILE A 76 -6.40 6.27 0.54
N GLY A 77 -5.35 6.03 -0.26
CA GLY A 77 -4.82 7.05 -1.16
C GLY A 77 -5.82 7.50 -2.22
N THR A 78 -6.61 6.56 -2.75
CA THR A 78 -7.70 6.85 -3.69
C THR A 78 -8.74 7.76 -3.04
N LEU A 79 -9.21 7.39 -1.84
CA LEU A 79 -10.17 8.18 -1.08
C LEU A 79 -9.66 9.61 -0.81
N ILE A 80 -8.39 9.76 -0.44
CA ILE A 80 -7.79 11.08 -0.19
C ILE A 80 -7.73 11.91 -1.47
N SER A 81 -7.35 11.30 -2.59
CA SER A 81 -7.25 11.98 -3.89
C SER A 81 -8.63 12.48 -4.38
N GLU A 82 -9.68 11.68 -4.17
CA GLU A 82 -11.07 12.09 -4.46
C GLU A 82 -11.48 13.34 -3.65
N GLN A 83 -11.10 13.39 -2.38
CA GLN A 83 -11.40 14.54 -1.52
C GLN A 83 -10.63 15.80 -1.96
N PHE A 84 -9.39 15.65 -2.41
CA PHE A 84 -8.60 16.75 -2.97
C PHE A 84 -9.21 17.29 -4.26
N ALA A 85 -9.67 16.43 -5.16
CA ALA A 85 -10.36 16.83 -6.38
C ALA A 85 -11.66 17.59 -6.06
N ALA A 86 -12.49 17.07 -5.14
CA ALA A 86 -13.73 17.72 -4.74
C ALA A 86 -13.50 19.13 -4.15
N LEU A 87 -12.43 19.32 -3.38
CA LEU A 87 -12.05 20.63 -2.84
C LEU A 87 -11.60 21.60 -3.93
N GLU A 88 -10.84 21.13 -4.93
CA GLU A 88 -10.38 21.95 -6.06
C GLU A 88 -11.56 22.39 -6.96
N ASP A 89 -12.51 21.48 -7.21
CA ASP A 89 -13.72 21.75 -7.99
C ASP A 89 -14.62 22.77 -7.30
N ALA A 90 -14.87 22.59 -6.00
CA ALA A 90 -15.69 23.52 -5.21
C ALA A 90 -15.08 24.94 -5.19
N GLU A 91 -13.76 25.06 -5.09
CA GLU A 91 -13.08 26.35 -5.15
C GLU A 91 -13.19 27.00 -6.53
N THR A 92 -13.03 26.20 -7.59
CA THR A 92 -13.12 26.67 -8.98
C THR A 92 -14.54 27.17 -9.28
N ALA A 93 -15.57 26.43 -8.85
CA ALA A 93 -16.96 26.86 -8.96
C ALA A 93 -17.20 28.19 -8.24
N ARG A 94 -16.72 28.32 -6.99
CA ARG A 94 -16.86 29.57 -6.22
C ARG A 94 -16.20 30.76 -6.92
N ARG A 95 -14.96 30.61 -7.42
CA ARG A 95 -14.28 31.70 -8.14
C ARG A 95 -15.00 32.13 -9.41
N ASN A 96 -15.63 31.20 -10.12
CA ASN A 96 -16.38 31.52 -11.33
C ASN A 96 -17.70 32.23 -11.01
N MET A 97 -18.36 31.87 -9.90
CA MET A 97 -19.55 32.57 -9.42
C MET A 97 -19.23 34.00 -9.01
N ASP A 98 -18.19 34.23 -8.21
CA ASP A 98 -17.79 35.57 -7.74
C ASP A 98 -17.50 36.51 -8.93
N LYS A 99 -16.80 36.03 -9.97
CA LYS A 99 -16.50 36.80 -11.18
C LYS A 99 -17.74 37.20 -11.97
N ASN A 100 -18.72 36.31 -12.11
CA ASN A 100 -19.96 36.60 -12.85
C ASN A 100 -20.91 37.53 -12.08
N SER A 101 -20.73 37.70 -10.77
CA SER A 101 -21.50 38.66 -9.97
C SER A 101 -20.91 40.07 -9.90
N GLU A 102 -19.68 40.26 -10.40
CA GLU A 102 -19.00 41.56 -10.49
C GLU A 102 -19.10 42.22 -11.88
N GLU A 103 -19.68 41.53 -12.87
CA GLU A 103 -20.07 42.04 -14.21
C GLU A 103 -21.56 42.42 -14.26
#